data_AF-A0A7R9AJN0-F1
#
_entry.id   AF-A0A7R9AJN0-F1
#
_cell.length_a   1.000
_cell.length_b   1.000
_cell.length_c   1.000
_cell.angle_alpha   90.00
_cell.angle_beta   90.00
_cell.angle_gamma   90.00
#
_symmetry.space_group_name_H-M   'P 1'
#
loop_
_entity.id
_entity.type
_entity.pdbx_description
1 polymer ?
#
loop_
_entity_poly.entity_id
_entity_poly.type
_entity_poly.pdbx_seq_one_letter_code
_entity_poly.pdbx_strand_id
1 'polypeptide(L)'
;MERFLRASGTVVASCFAPITFSPCPVVVFRLNSNGSQSLVGMGSVLSADPNRVVVKRIVLSGYPFKVYKRSVVVRFMFFNREDAEWFKPVELHSKYGRRGHIKEPLGTHGLMKCNFDGRVKSQDTILMNLYKRVFPKWTYDPFVPSTAQRQHCLTNVE
;
A
#
# COMPACT_ATOMS: atom_id res chain seq x y z
N MET A 1 1.88 -3.45 3.64
CA MET A 1 2.42 -3.69 2.29
C MET A 1 3.09 -2.42 1.81
N GLU A 2 4.40 -2.48 1.57
CA GLU A 2 5.11 -1.39 0.91
C GLU A 2 4.81 -1.39 -0.59
N ARG A 3 4.71 -0.21 -1.20
CA ARG A 3 4.43 -0.06 -2.64
C ARG A 3 5.70 -0.14 -3.48
N PHE A 4 6.86 0.16 -2.89
CA PHE A 4 8.15 0.26 -3.56
C PHE A 4 9.24 -0.35 -2.68
N LEU A 5 10.26 -0.91 -3.32
CA LEU A 5 11.50 -1.32 -2.66
C LEU A 5 12.31 -0.06 -2.32
N ARG A 6 12.72 0.07 -1.06
CA ARG A 6 13.60 1.16 -0.62
C ARG A 6 15.05 0.80 -0.91
N ALA A 7 15.88 1.79 -1.23
CA ALA A 7 17.30 1.57 -1.52
C ALA A 7 18.07 1.06 -0.29
N SER A 8 17.70 1.54 0.91
CA SER A 8 18.23 1.08 2.19
C SER A 8 17.10 0.52 3.04
N GLY A 9 17.03 -0.81 3.14
CA GLY A 9 16.07 -1.50 3.98
C GLY A 9 15.86 -2.95 3.58
N THR A 10 15.58 -3.80 4.57
CA THR A 10 15.18 -5.19 4.33
C THR A 10 13.67 -5.24 4.09
N VAL A 11 13.26 -5.87 2.98
CA VAL A 11 11.84 -6.04 2.63
C VAL A 11 11.53 -7.53 2.51
N VAL A 12 10.35 -7.92 2.96
CA VAL A 12 9.86 -9.30 2.82
C VAL A 12 8.96 -9.40 1.59
N ALA A 13 9.37 -10.19 0.61
CA ALA A 13 8.54 -10.59 -0.51
C ALA A 13 7.71 -11.84 -0.16
N SER A 14 6.51 -11.95 -0.69
CA SER A 14 5.66 -13.14 -0.59
C SER A 14 5.12 -13.46 -1.96
N CYS A 15 5.37 -14.67 -2.45
CA CYS A 15 4.98 -15.14 -3.78
C CYS A 15 4.53 -16.60 -3.70
N PHE A 16 3.82 -17.05 -4.75
CA PHE A 16 3.56 -18.47 -4.96
C PHE A 16 4.75 -19.07 -5.71
N ALA A 17 5.43 -20.02 -5.07
CA ALA A 17 6.59 -20.72 -5.61
C ALA A 17 6.68 -22.12 -4.98
N PRO A 18 7.43 -23.05 -5.58
CA PRO A 18 7.73 -24.34 -4.97
C PRO A 18 8.32 -24.17 -3.57
N ILE A 19 7.92 -25.05 -2.65
CA ILE A 19 8.36 -24.99 -1.26
C ILE A 19 9.87 -25.21 -1.16
N THR A 20 10.55 -24.30 -0.47
CA THR A 20 11.99 -24.38 -0.19
C THR A 20 12.20 -24.19 1.31
N PHE A 21 13.09 -24.98 1.90
CA PHE A 21 13.37 -24.93 3.33
C PHE A 21 14.54 -23.96 3.61
N SER A 22 14.45 -23.24 4.73
CA SER A 22 15.51 -22.33 5.20
C SER A 22 16.65 -23.14 5.85
N PRO A 23 17.94 -22.75 5.71
CA PRO A 23 18.47 -21.54 5.05
C PRO A 23 18.70 -21.72 3.55
N CYS A 24 18.02 -20.90 2.73
CA CYS A 24 18.22 -20.87 1.28
C CYS A 24 18.47 -19.41 0.81
N PRO A 25 19.62 -19.08 0.22
CA PRO A 25 19.88 -17.74 -0.32
C PRO A 25 19.02 -17.49 -1.57
N VAL A 26 18.48 -16.27 -1.68
CA VAL A 26 17.60 -15.86 -2.78
C VAL A 26 18.16 -14.61 -3.43
N VAL A 27 18.17 -14.60 -4.76
CA VAL A 27 18.54 -13.45 -5.58
C VAL A 27 17.35 -13.07 -6.47
N VAL A 28 17.13 -11.76 -6.63
CA VAL A 28 16.02 -11.22 -7.42
C VAL A 28 16.59 -10.36 -8.53
N PHE A 29 16.23 -10.69 -9.77
CA PHE A 29 16.64 -9.95 -10.96
C PHE A 29 15.44 -9.22 -11.58
N ARG A 30 15.72 -8.08 -12.20
CA ARG A 30 14.80 -7.39 -13.11
C ARG A 30 15.30 -7.56 -14.54
N LEU A 31 14.41 -7.99 -15.42
CA LEU A 31 14.68 -8.01 -16.85
C LEU A 31 14.50 -6.60 -17.43
N ASN A 32 15.54 -6.08 -18.09
CA ASN A 32 15.47 -4.83 -18.84
C ASN A 32 14.97 -5.07 -20.26
N SER A 33 14.52 -4.01 -20.93
CA SER A 33 14.10 -4.04 -22.35
C SER A 33 15.14 -4.67 -23.28
N ASN A 34 16.42 -4.48 -22.94
CA ASN A 34 17.55 -4.92 -23.76
C ASN A 34 17.85 -6.42 -23.57
N GLY A 35 17.05 -7.14 -22.77
CA GLY A 35 17.29 -8.55 -22.42
C GLY A 35 18.34 -8.75 -21.32
N SER A 36 18.98 -7.68 -20.85
CA SER A 36 19.91 -7.75 -19.71
C SER A 36 19.16 -7.94 -18.41
N GLN A 37 19.76 -8.70 -17.49
CA GLN A 37 19.24 -8.91 -16.14
C GLN A 37 20.02 -8.03 -15.17
N SER A 38 19.30 -7.19 -14.42
CA SER A 38 19.88 -6.36 -13.35
C SER A 38 19.53 -6.95 -12.00
N LEU A 39 20.54 -7.14 -11.14
CA LEU A 39 20.32 -7.56 -9.76
C LEU A 39 19.59 -6.45 -8.98
N VAL A 40 18.44 -6.80 -8.40
CA VAL A 40 17.59 -5.86 -7.62
C VAL A 40 17.76 -6.08 -6.13
N GLY A 41 17.95 -7.34 -5.71
CA GLY A 41 18.04 -7.67 -4.30
C GLY A 41 18.62 -9.05 -4.07
N MET A 42 19.22 -9.20 -2.90
CA MET A 42 19.72 -10.46 -2.36
C MET A 42 19.14 -10.63 -0.96
N GLY A 43 18.90 -11.88 -0.56
CA GLY A 43 18.35 -12.19 0.75
C GLY A 43 18.34 -13.69 1.00
N SER A 44 17.47 -14.13 1.90
CA SER A 44 17.28 -15.53 2.24
C SER A 44 15.79 -15.86 2.40
N VAL A 45 15.45 -17.14 2.25
CA VAL A 45 14.11 -17.65 2.54
C VAL A 45 13.86 -17.58 4.05
N LEU A 46 12.81 -16.87 4.44
CA LEU A 46 12.39 -16.75 5.84
C LEU A 46 11.64 -18.00 6.31
N SER A 47 10.47 -18.25 5.73
CA SER A 47 9.62 -19.41 6.02
C SER A 47 8.60 -19.58 4.89
N ALA A 48 8.24 -20.83 4.61
CA ALA A 48 7.22 -21.19 3.63
C ALA A 48 5.83 -21.30 4.30
N ASP A 49 5.32 -20.19 4.84
CA ASP A 49 4.03 -20.15 5.54
C ASP A 49 2.95 -19.37 4.74
N PRO A 50 1.85 -20.02 4.31
CA PRO A 50 0.74 -19.35 3.65
C PRO A 50 -0.13 -18.49 4.59
N ASN A 51 0.01 -18.63 5.91
CA ASN A 51 -0.80 -17.91 6.89
C ASN A 51 -0.36 -16.45 7.11
N ARG A 52 0.85 -16.09 6.65
CA ARG A 52 1.37 -14.73 6.79
C ARG A 52 0.44 -13.71 6.14
N VAL A 53 -0.15 -12.83 6.95
CA VAL A 53 -1.11 -11.83 6.48
C VAL A 53 -0.40 -10.63 5.85
N VAL A 54 -0.57 -10.44 4.54
CA VAL A 54 -0.16 -9.22 3.85
C VAL A 54 -1.35 -8.27 3.75
N VAL A 55 -1.22 -7.08 4.34
CA VAL A 55 -2.28 -6.06 4.35
C VAL A 55 -1.84 -4.82 3.58
N LYS A 56 -2.71 -4.32 2.71
CA LYS A 56 -2.57 -3.04 2.02
C LYS A 56 -3.32 -1.95 2.76
N ARG A 57 -2.64 -0.83 3.05
CA ARG A 57 -3.23 0.38 3.63
C ARG A 57 -3.68 1.33 2.51
N ILE A 58 -4.89 1.84 2.61
CA ILE A 58 -5.42 2.95 1.80
C ILE A 58 -5.68 4.10 2.77
N VAL A 59 -5.28 5.31 2.41
CA VAL A 59 -5.49 6.50 3.23
C VAL A 59 -6.44 7.43 2.47
N LEU A 60 -7.62 7.68 3.05
CA LEU A 60 -8.55 8.68 2.54
C LEU A 60 -8.29 10.01 3.23
N SER A 61 -8.27 11.10 2.47
CA SER A 61 -7.97 12.44 2.95
C SER A 61 -9.20 13.33 2.88
N GLY A 62 -9.42 14.12 3.93
CA GLY A 62 -10.45 15.14 4.00
C GLY A 62 -9.89 16.43 4.56
N TYR A 63 -10.57 17.52 4.24
CA TYR A 63 -10.19 18.87 4.69
C TYR A 63 -11.18 19.40 5.72
N PRO A 64 -10.71 20.01 6.82
CA PRO A 64 -11.58 20.70 7.76
C PRO A 64 -12.21 21.91 7.07
N PHE A 65 -13.53 22.02 7.15
CA PHE A 65 -14.30 23.15 6.62
C PHE A 65 -14.66 24.14 7.72
N LYS A 66 -15.31 23.65 8.80
CA LYS A 66 -15.66 24.44 9.99
C LYS A 66 -15.09 23.78 11.23
N VAL A 67 -14.29 24.51 12.00
CA VAL A 67 -13.61 24.01 13.20
C VAL A 67 -14.25 24.61 14.44
N TYR A 68 -14.75 23.76 15.32
CA TYR A 68 -15.20 24.12 16.67
C TYR A 68 -14.15 23.67 17.71
N LYS A 69 -14.48 23.72 19.01
CA LYS A 69 -13.53 23.37 20.08
C LYS A 69 -13.05 21.91 20.00
N ARG A 70 -14.00 20.97 19.81
CA ARG A 70 -13.74 19.51 19.66
C ARG A 70 -14.39 18.90 18.43
N SER A 71 -15.44 19.51 17.90
CA SER A 71 -16.11 19.04 16.69
C SER A 71 -15.58 19.76 15.45
N VAL A 72 -15.51 19.08 14.32
CA VAL A 72 -15.05 19.61 13.04
C VAL A 72 -15.95 19.10 11.94
N VAL A 73 -16.37 19.99 11.04
CA VAL A 73 -17.04 19.58 9.79
C VAL A 73 -15.96 19.34 8.74
N VAL A 74 -15.94 18.14 8.16
CA VAL A 74 -14.95 17.68 7.17
C VAL A 74 -15.62 17.60 5.80
N ARG A 75 -14.89 18.01 4.76
CA ARG A 75 -15.30 17.93 3.35
C ARG A 75 -14.29 17.16 2.51
N PHE A 76 -14.72 16.69 1.34
CA PHE A 76 -13.90 16.00 0.33
C PHE A 76 -13.28 14.67 0.76
N MET A 77 -13.64 14.12 1.92
CA MET A 77 -13.29 12.73 2.27
C MET A 77 -14.23 11.73 1.61
N PHE A 78 -15.53 12.07 1.57
CA PHE A 78 -16.57 11.31 0.88
C PHE A 78 -17.40 12.27 0.03
N PHE A 79 -18.11 11.73 -0.95
CA PHE A 79 -19.04 12.47 -1.80
C PHE A 79 -20.50 12.11 -1.54
N ASN A 80 -20.76 10.89 -1.05
CA ASN A 80 -22.10 10.43 -0.70
C ASN A 80 -22.29 10.39 0.82
N ARG A 81 -23.54 10.57 1.27
CA ARG A 81 -23.94 10.43 2.67
C ARG A 81 -23.74 9.01 3.19
N GLU A 82 -24.07 8.01 2.37
CA GLU A 82 -24.03 6.58 2.72
C GLU A 82 -22.62 6.13 3.08
N ASP A 83 -21.61 6.60 2.34
CA ASP A 83 -20.21 6.28 2.60
C ASP A 83 -19.77 6.74 4.00
N ALA A 84 -20.14 7.96 4.39
CA ALA A 84 -19.80 8.52 5.69
C ALA A 84 -20.48 7.77 6.85
N GLU A 85 -21.70 7.26 6.66
CA GLU A 85 -22.38 6.43 7.67
C GLU A 85 -21.76 5.02 7.72
N TRP A 86 -21.42 4.43 6.57
CA TRP A 86 -20.76 3.12 6.50
C TRP A 86 -19.41 3.11 7.21
N PHE A 87 -18.59 4.15 7.00
CA PHE A 87 -17.25 4.26 7.59
C PHE A 87 -17.25 4.92 8.99
N LYS A 88 -18.41 5.14 9.60
CA LYS A 88 -18.54 5.71 10.95
C LYS A 88 -17.73 5.02 12.06
N PRO A 89 -17.60 3.67 12.11
CA PRO A 89 -16.82 3.02 13.16
C PRO A 89 -15.30 3.15 12.98
N VAL A 90 -14.84 3.69 11.85
CA VAL A 90 -13.40 3.84 11.57
C VAL A 90 -12.85 5.08 12.27
N GLU A 91 -11.69 4.91 12.88
CA GLU A 91 -10.98 6.01 13.52
C GLU A 91 -10.32 6.95 12.50
N LEU A 92 -10.48 8.26 12.74
CA LEU A 92 -9.84 9.33 12.02
C LEU A 92 -8.61 9.82 12.79
N HIS A 93 -7.58 10.23 12.05
CA HIS A 93 -6.43 10.92 12.62
C HIS A 93 -6.08 12.15 11.79
N SER A 94 -5.49 13.16 12.41
CA SER A 94 -4.99 14.34 11.71
C SER A 94 -3.49 14.24 11.50
N LYS A 95 -2.95 14.99 10.53
CA LYS A 95 -1.50 15.04 10.28
C LYS A 95 -0.73 15.56 11.50
N TYR A 96 -1.37 16.40 12.32
CA TYR A 96 -0.79 16.95 13.55
C TYR A 96 -1.10 16.10 14.80
N GLY A 97 -1.50 14.83 14.62
CA GLY A 97 -1.59 13.85 15.70
C GLY A 97 -2.89 13.86 16.50
N ARG A 98 -3.93 14.58 16.04
CA ARG A 98 -5.27 14.50 16.66
C ARG A 98 -5.97 13.22 16.26
N ARG A 99 -6.80 12.67 17.15
CA ARG A 99 -7.55 11.43 16.93
C ARG A 99 -9.03 11.68 17.14
N GLY A 100 -9.87 11.03 16.34
CA GLY A 100 -11.30 11.30 16.35
C GLY A 100 -12.14 10.25 15.63
N HIS A 101 -13.45 10.45 15.65
CA HIS A 101 -14.43 9.58 14.98
C HIS A 101 -15.48 10.42 14.27
N ILE A 102 -16.15 9.81 13.29
CA ILE A 102 -17.30 10.41 12.61
C ILE A 102 -18.49 10.36 13.58
N LYS A 103 -19.14 11.50 13.79
CA LYS A 103 -20.33 11.61 14.63
C LYS A 103 -21.60 11.42 13.81
N GLU A 104 -21.76 12.24 12.78
CA GLU A 104 -22.95 12.25 11.92
C GLU A 104 -22.60 12.80 10.53
N PRO A 105 -23.14 12.23 9.45
CA PRO A 105 -23.06 12.83 8.13
C PRO A 105 -24.03 14.01 8.01
N LEU A 106 -23.60 15.07 7.32
CA LEU A 106 -24.33 16.32 7.13
C LEU A 106 -24.74 16.48 5.65
N GLY A 107 -26.03 16.68 5.39
CA GLY A 107 -26.55 16.85 4.03
C GLY A 107 -26.31 15.63 3.12
N THR A 108 -26.18 15.88 1.82
CA THR A 108 -26.07 14.87 0.76
C THR A 108 -24.66 14.73 0.16
N HIS A 109 -23.86 15.80 0.17
CA HIS A 109 -22.55 15.86 -0.51
C HIS A 109 -21.36 15.27 0.27
N GLY A 110 -21.61 14.27 1.13
CA GLY A 110 -20.54 13.60 1.90
C GLY A 110 -19.82 14.51 2.92
N LEU A 111 -20.42 15.65 3.27
CA LEU A 111 -19.99 16.43 4.42
C LEU A 111 -20.28 15.61 5.68
N MET A 112 -19.39 15.69 6.66
CA MET A 112 -19.56 14.95 7.91
C MET A 112 -19.03 15.75 9.08
N LYS A 113 -19.67 15.57 10.23
CA LYS A 113 -19.22 16.12 11.49
C LYS A 113 -18.43 15.06 12.22
N CYS A 114 -17.21 15.39 12.57
CA CYS A 114 -16.29 14.52 13.30
C CYS A 114 -16.01 15.13 14.68
N ASN A 115 -15.76 14.27 15.65
CA ASN A 115 -15.36 14.68 16.99
C ASN A 115 -13.91 14.24 17.23
N PHE A 116 -13.08 15.15 17.73
CA PHE A 116 -11.67 14.93 18.01
C PHE A 116 -11.37 15.14 19.50
N ASP A 117 -10.24 14.59 19.96
CA ASP A 117 -9.69 14.76 21.31
C ASP A 117 -9.52 16.25 21.69
N GLY A 118 -9.08 17.07 20.73
CA GLY A 118 -8.82 18.49 20.89
C GLY A 118 -9.12 19.32 19.64
N ARG A 119 -8.73 20.59 19.68
CA ARG A 119 -8.95 21.52 18.56
C ARG A 119 -8.03 21.16 17.39
N VAL A 120 -8.63 20.91 16.24
CA VAL A 120 -7.92 20.70 14.96
C VAL A 120 -7.58 22.06 14.34
N LYS A 121 -6.42 22.20 13.69
CA LYS A 121 -6.07 23.45 12.98
C LYS A 121 -6.78 23.51 11.62
N SER A 122 -7.16 24.69 11.15
CA SER A 122 -7.80 24.84 9.84
C SER A 122 -6.89 24.43 8.66
N GLN A 123 -5.57 24.47 8.84
CA GLN A 123 -4.58 24.00 7.85
C GLN A 123 -4.30 22.48 7.94
N ASP A 124 -4.96 21.77 8.86
CA ASP A 124 -4.74 20.34 9.05
C ASP A 124 -5.42 19.53 7.92
N THR A 125 -4.98 18.29 7.74
CA THR A 125 -5.63 17.31 6.87
C THR A 125 -6.04 16.13 7.72
N ILE A 126 -7.31 15.76 7.61
CA ILE A 126 -7.88 14.63 8.32
C ILE A 126 -7.73 13.41 7.43
N LEU A 127 -7.26 12.32 8.02
CA LEU A 127 -6.86 11.11 7.34
C LEU A 127 -7.60 9.92 7.98
N MET A 128 -8.05 9.01 7.14
CA MET A 128 -8.66 7.75 7.56
C MET A 128 -7.87 6.59 6.96
N ASN A 129 -7.43 5.65 7.81
CA ASN A 129 -6.67 4.48 7.38
C ASN A 129 -7.61 3.28 7.21
N LEU A 130 -7.72 2.78 5.98
CA LEU A 130 -8.43 1.55 5.65
C LEU A 130 -7.44 0.44 5.30
N TYR A 131 -7.78 -0.79 5.66
CA TYR A 131 -6.91 -1.94 5.51
C TYR A 131 -7.64 -3.06 4.79
N LYS A 132 -6.98 -3.68 3.80
CA LYS A 132 -7.48 -4.85 3.09
C LYS A 132 -6.39 -5.91 2.98
N ARG A 133 -6.74 -7.17 3.26
CA ARG A 133 -5.85 -8.32 3.00
C ARG A 133 -5.63 -8.47 1.50
N VAL A 134 -4.38 -8.63 1.09
CA VAL A 134 -3.98 -8.81 -0.31
C VAL A 134 -3.17 -10.08 -0.42
N PHE A 135 -3.45 -10.86 -1.44
CA PHE A 135 -2.68 -12.05 -1.80
C PHE A 135 -1.78 -11.74 -3.00
N PRO A 136 -0.62 -12.40 -3.12
CA PRO A 136 0.20 -12.29 -4.32
C PRO A 136 -0.55 -12.84 -5.54
N LYS A 137 -0.14 -12.42 -6.74
CA LYS A 137 -0.67 -12.98 -7.98
C LYS A 137 0.02 -14.32 -8.28
N TRP A 138 -0.70 -15.25 -8.88
CA TRP A 138 -0.11 -16.47 -9.42
C TRP A 138 0.55 -16.15 -10.76
N THR A 139 1.87 -15.99 -10.75
CA THR A 139 2.68 -15.70 -11.97
C THR A 139 3.94 -16.56 -12.00
N TYR A 140 3.84 -17.79 -11.47
CA TYR A 140 4.95 -18.73 -11.50
C TYR A 140 5.09 -19.32 -12.90
N ASP A 141 6.23 -19.06 -13.53
CA ASP A 141 6.66 -19.66 -14.78
C ASP A 141 8.07 -20.24 -14.54
N PRO A 142 8.30 -21.55 -14.75
CA PRO A 142 9.62 -22.13 -14.61
C PRO A 142 10.60 -21.67 -15.69
N PHE A 143 10.12 -21.16 -16.83
CA PHE A 143 10.99 -20.72 -17.92
C PHE A 143 11.53 -19.31 -17.66
N VAL A 144 12.87 -19.21 -17.59
CA VAL A 144 13.57 -17.92 -17.52
C VAL A 144 14.37 -17.74 -18.80
N PRO A 145 14.18 -16.63 -19.55
CA PRO A 145 14.92 -16.40 -20.78
C PRO A 145 16.41 -16.25 -20.48
N SER A 146 17.23 -16.96 -21.24
CA SER A 146 18.69 -16.88 -21.12
C SER A 146 19.18 -15.51 -21.60
N THR A 147 20.12 -14.92 -20.86
CA THR A 147 20.72 -13.62 -21.20
C THR A 147 21.61 -13.71 -22.45
N ALA A 148 22.06 -14.93 -22.81
CA ALA A 148 23.04 -15.20 -23.86
C ALA A 148 22.44 -15.32 -25.29
N GLN A 149 21.15 -15.59 -25.43
CA GLN A 149 20.58 -15.97 -26.73
C GLN A 149 20.35 -14.83 -27.74
N ARG A 150 20.57 -13.56 -27.39
CA ARG A 150 20.42 -12.43 -28.33
C ARG A 150 21.71 -11.92 -28.97
N GLN A 151 22.89 -12.17 -28.39
CA GLN A 151 24.15 -11.73 -29.01
C GLN A 151 24.55 -12.63 -30.19
N HIS A 152 24.25 -13.92 -30.13
CA HIS A 152 24.66 -14.88 -31.16
C HIS A 152 23.89 -14.78 -32.50
N CYS A 153 22.74 -14.09 -32.53
CA CYS A 153 21.98 -13.86 -33.77
C CYS A 153 22.40 -12.58 -34.51
N LEU A 154 23.22 -11.71 -33.91
CA LEU A 154 23.70 -10.48 -34.55
C LEU A 154 25.10 -10.63 -35.16
N THR A 155 25.79 -11.75 -34.94
CA THR A 155 27.14 -12.00 -35.50
C THR A 155 27.14 -12.86 -36.77
N ASN A 156 25.97 -13.28 -37.28
CA ASN A 156 25.86 -14.10 -38.50
C ASN A 156 25.20 -13.33 -39.66
N VAL A 157 25.44 -12.02 -39.74
CA VAL A 157 25.12 -11.20 -40.91
C VAL A 157 26.41 -10.50 -41.36
N GLU A 158 27.37 -11.30 -41.78
CA GLU A 158 28.42 -10.96 -42.75
C GLU A 158 28.61 -12.15 -43.69
#